data_AF-X0T9I8-F1
#
_entry.id   AF-X0T9I8-F1
#
_cell.length_a   1.000
_cell.length_b   1.000
_cell.length_c   1.000
_cell.angle_alpha   90.00
_cell.angle_beta   90.00
_cell.angle_gamma   90.00
#
_symmetry.space_group_name_H-M   'P 1'
#
loop_
_entity.id
_entity.type
_entity.pdbx_description
1 polymer ?
#
loop_
_entity_poly.entity_id
_entity_poly.type
_entity_poly.pdbx_seq_one_letter_code
_entity_poly.pdbx_strand_id
1 'polypeptide(L)'
;TRAFEVREIGHTGADALMEFKNGQIDLKHDLNISDLVLTLSDVTLDGNRKKLTLGSSGEILVDKEGVLTLADIKISGLQDDNLRCFDNATSIVSKNSELVLSHNFTFSTGSFLFEDDSIISGTNQFVYSSTVGSTISSGSRLLLDHNSTFSYDPNGILKNDLISFEDETSILHLKNCTMHVTATGLQLTKGTLLVEGTGNLTGEGINEIEGIIFGDGTAANDLNIDISPADNLIVSGYVVYKNVN
;
A
#
# COMPACT_ATOMS: atom_id res chain seq x y z
N THR A 1 -0.65 -14.92 25.10
CA THR A 1 -0.39 -13.47 24.98
C THR A 1 0.78 -13.11 25.88
N ARG A 2 1.98 -12.92 25.31
CA ARG A 2 3.10 -12.34 26.07
C ARG A 2 3.04 -10.83 25.86
N ALA A 3 2.54 -10.11 26.86
CA ALA A 3 2.62 -8.66 26.88
C ALA A 3 4.09 -8.28 27.09
N PHE A 4 4.77 -7.85 26.03
CA PHE A 4 6.06 -7.21 26.16
C PHE A 4 5.81 -5.71 26.32
N GLU A 5 6.06 -5.22 27.53
CA GLU A 5 6.17 -3.79 27.80
C GLU A 5 7.54 -3.37 27.27
N VAL A 6 7.59 -2.75 26.09
CA VAL A 6 8.82 -2.10 25.61
C VAL A 6 9.02 -0.84 26.46
N ARG A 7 9.68 -0.99 27.61
CA ARG A 7 10.20 0.13 28.38
C ARG A 7 11.45 0.61 27.67
N GLU A 8 11.40 1.85 27.15
CA GLU A 8 12.52 2.70 26.75
C GLU A 8 13.88 1.98 26.69
N ILE A 9 14.29 1.56 25.49
CA ILE A 9 15.70 1.21 25.27
C ILE A 9 16.42 2.48 24.86
N GLY A 10 16.88 3.22 25.87
CA GLY A 10 17.89 4.25 25.66
C GLY A 10 19.18 3.58 25.19
N HIS A 11 19.41 3.57 23.88
CA HIS A 11 20.73 3.28 23.33
C HIS A 11 21.16 4.42 22.41
N THR A 12 22.11 5.18 22.91
CA THR A 12 22.92 6.14 22.17
C THR A 12 23.97 5.36 21.38
N GLY A 13 23.66 4.99 20.14
CA GLY A 13 24.57 4.38 19.20
C GLY A 13 23.84 4.11 17.89
N ALA A 14 24.43 4.51 16.76
CA ALA A 14 23.90 4.19 15.45
C ALA A 14 23.68 2.66 15.37
N ASP A 15 22.45 2.26 15.04
CA ASP A 15 22.00 0.88 14.80
C ASP A 15 21.52 0.09 16.04
N ALA A 16 20.58 0.65 16.82
CA ALA A 16 19.75 -0.22 17.66
C ALA A 16 18.92 -1.14 16.76
N LEU A 17 19.02 -2.46 16.98
CA LEU A 17 18.26 -3.48 16.28
C LEU A 17 17.41 -4.25 17.30
N MET A 18 16.12 -4.40 17.02
CA MET A 18 15.26 -5.33 17.75
C MET A 18 14.60 -6.30 16.78
N GLU A 19 14.65 -7.59 17.11
CA GLU A 19 14.14 -8.66 16.27
C GLU A 19 13.00 -9.39 16.98
N PHE A 20 11.88 -9.57 16.26
CA PHE A 20 10.74 -10.36 16.72
C PHE A 20 10.35 -11.37 15.65
N LYS A 21 10.17 -12.63 16.05
CA LYS A 21 9.67 -13.68 15.18
C LYS A 21 8.50 -14.41 15.80
N ASN A 22 7.56 -14.85 14.97
CA ASN A 22 6.46 -15.74 15.33
C ASN A 22 5.64 -15.23 16.54
N GLY A 23 4.70 -14.33 16.30
CA GLY A 23 3.78 -13.93 17.36
C GLY A 23 3.02 -12.65 17.12
N GLN A 24 2.68 -11.99 18.22
CA GLN A 24 1.90 -10.77 18.23
C GLN A 24 2.54 -9.75 19.16
N ILE A 25 2.63 -8.51 18.70
CA ILE A 25 3.05 -7.33 19.46
C ILE A 25 1.83 -6.42 19.56
N ASP A 26 1.41 -6.11 20.78
CA ASP A 26 0.31 -5.18 21.02
C ASP A 26 0.84 -3.82 21.45
N LEU A 27 0.48 -2.76 20.73
CA LEU A 27 0.71 -1.40 21.23
C LEU A 27 -0.27 -1.07 22.34
N LYS A 28 0.25 -0.71 23.52
CA LYS A 28 -0.58 -0.21 24.64
C LYS A 28 -0.70 1.32 24.65
N HIS A 29 0.25 1.99 24.02
CA HIS A 29 0.33 3.44 23.85
C HIS A 29 0.82 3.77 22.45
N ASP A 30 0.70 5.03 22.05
CA ASP A 30 1.40 5.50 20.86
C ASP A 30 2.91 5.32 21.08
N LEU A 31 3.60 4.86 20.04
CA LEU A 31 5.02 4.56 20.07
C LEU A 31 5.73 5.42 19.03
N ASN A 32 6.89 5.98 19.39
CA ASN A 32 7.80 6.59 18.46
C ASN A 32 9.08 5.76 18.44
N ILE A 33 9.49 5.28 17.28
CA ILE A 33 10.79 4.67 17.08
C ILE A 33 11.66 5.62 16.26
N SER A 34 12.87 5.87 16.73
CA SER A 34 13.87 6.71 16.07
C SER A 34 15.22 6.07 16.32
N ASP A 35 16.10 6.09 15.32
CA ASP A 35 17.41 5.44 15.36
C ASP A 35 17.33 3.95 15.74
N LEU A 36 16.25 3.27 15.29
CA LEU A 36 15.92 1.89 15.59
C LEU A 36 15.40 1.19 14.33
N VAL A 37 15.98 0.02 14.04
CA VAL A 37 15.45 -0.92 13.05
C VAL A 37 14.70 -2.02 13.80
N LEU A 38 13.40 -2.16 13.51
CA LEU A 38 12.58 -3.29 13.95
C LEU A 38 12.56 -4.36 12.87
N THR A 39 13.20 -5.50 13.10
CA THR A 39 13.14 -6.66 12.22
C THR A 39 12.04 -7.61 12.66
N LEU A 40 11.06 -7.86 11.80
CA LEU A 40 9.85 -8.63 12.10
C LEU A 40 9.70 -9.82 11.13
N SER A 41 9.29 -10.99 11.62
CA SER A 41 9.07 -12.18 10.79
C SER A 41 7.91 -13.00 11.35
N ASP A 42 6.84 -13.17 10.59
CA ASP A 42 5.62 -13.84 11.04
C ASP A 42 5.06 -13.22 12.32
N VAL A 43 4.92 -11.89 12.28
CA VAL A 43 4.46 -11.08 13.41
C VAL A 43 3.22 -10.31 13.02
N THR A 44 2.22 -10.33 13.89
CA THR A 44 1.15 -9.33 13.90
C THR A 44 1.55 -8.19 14.83
N LEU A 45 1.74 -7.00 14.28
CA LEU A 45 1.83 -5.76 15.03
C LEU A 45 0.42 -5.16 15.14
N ASP A 46 -0.24 -5.46 16.25
CA ASP A 46 -1.58 -4.95 16.58
C ASP A 46 -1.46 -3.60 17.28
N GLY A 47 -1.81 -2.55 16.55
CA GLY A 47 -1.80 -1.19 17.04
C GLY A 47 -2.85 -0.91 18.11
N ASN A 48 -3.91 -1.71 18.25
CA ASN A 48 -5.02 -1.41 19.16
C ASN A 48 -5.54 0.04 19.00
N ARG A 49 -5.60 0.51 17.75
CA ARG A 49 -5.92 1.89 17.32
C ARG A 49 -4.95 2.94 17.84
N LYS A 50 -3.70 2.55 18.09
CA LYS A 50 -2.58 3.45 18.44
C LYS A 50 -1.77 3.79 17.22
N LYS A 51 -0.92 4.80 17.41
CA LYS A 51 0.00 5.30 16.40
C LYS A 51 1.40 4.78 16.63
N LEU A 52 2.03 4.23 15.59
CA LEU A 52 3.48 4.04 15.53
C LEU A 52 4.09 5.11 14.62
N THR A 53 4.99 5.91 15.16
CA THR A 53 5.72 6.93 14.42
C THR A 53 7.12 6.42 14.12
N LEU A 54 7.45 6.35 12.84
CA LEU A 54 8.81 6.20 12.33
C LEU A 54 9.45 7.59 12.31
N GLY A 55 10.18 7.93 13.36
CA GLY A 55 10.91 9.19 13.48
C GLY A 55 12.21 9.16 12.67
N SER A 56 13.18 10.02 13.03
CA SER A 56 14.47 10.06 12.34
C SER A 56 15.14 8.68 12.36
N SER A 57 15.42 8.13 11.18
CA SER A 57 16.04 6.81 11.00
C SER A 57 15.28 5.63 11.62
N GLY A 58 13.98 5.79 11.94
CA GLY A 58 13.15 4.68 12.42
C GLY A 58 12.72 3.81 11.25
N GLU A 59 12.93 2.49 11.36
CA GLU A 59 12.68 1.54 10.26
C GLU A 59 11.97 0.27 10.73
N ILE A 60 11.19 -0.31 9.82
CA ILE A 60 10.63 -1.66 9.94
C ILE A 60 11.11 -2.48 8.74
N LEU A 61 11.81 -3.57 9.03
CA LEU A 61 12.25 -4.56 8.05
C LEU A 61 11.50 -5.87 8.29
N VAL A 62 10.78 -6.36 7.29
CA VAL A 62 10.23 -7.72 7.34
C VAL A 62 11.33 -8.69 6.88
N ASP A 63 11.73 -9.61 7.76
CA ASP A 63 12.79 -10.59 7.49
C ASP A 63 12.35 -11.63 6.43
N LYS A 64 13.32 -12.35 5.88
CA LYS A 64 13.15 -13.33 4.79
C LYS A 64 11.98 -14.27 4.99
N GLU A 65 11.21 -14.45 3.91
CA GLU A 65 10.04 -15.34 3.83
C GLU A 65 8.97 -15.04 4.90
N GLY A 66 9.07 -13.91 5.59
CA GLY A 66 8.19 -13.54 6.69
C GLY A 66 6.95 -12.80 6.22
N VAL A 67 5.92 -12.88 7.05
CA VAL A 67 4.73 -12.03 6.93
C VAL A 67 4.65 -11.06 8.10
N LEU A 68 4.51 -9.76 7.81
CA LEU A 68 4.15 -8.75 8.81
C LEU A 68 2.69 -8.34 8.63
N THR A 69 1.86 -8.57 9.63
CA THR A 69 0.50 -8.00 9.68
C THR A 69 0.49 -6.73 10.52
N LEU A 70 0.24 -5.59 9.88
CA LEU A 70 -0.09 -4.33 10.53
C LEU A 70 -1.61 -4.32 10.76
N ALA A 71 -2.04 -4.46 12.01
CA ALA A 71 -3.46 -4.55 12.35
C ALA A 71 -3.90 -3.37 13.23
N ASP A 72 -5.03 -2.74 12.91
CA ASP A 72 -5.64 -1.68 13.73
C ASP A 72 -4.64 -0.59 14.13
N ILE A 73 -3.76 -0.19 13.21
CA ILE A 73 -2.63 0.70 13.51
C ILE A 73 -2.54 1.88 12.54
N LYS A 74 -2.12 3.03 13.08
CA LYS A 74 -1.69 4.17 12.27
C LYS A 74 -0.15 4.21 12.23
N ILE A 75 0.45 3.88 11.10
CA ILE A 75 1.88 4.09 10.86
C ILE A 75 2.07 5.49 10.27
N SER A 76 2.91 6.31 10.88
CA SER A 76 3.26 7.61 10.32
C SER A 76 4.76 7.81 10.22
N GLY A 77 5.17 8.73 9.37
CA GLY A 77 6.60 8.94 9.11
C GLY A 77 7.11 8.03 8.00
N LEU A 78 6.22 7.51 7.14
CA LEU A 78 6.66 6.76 5.96
C LEU A 78 7.40 7.70 5.01
N GLN A 79 8.59 7.28 4.63
CA GLN A 79 9.50 7.98 3.71
C GLN A 79 10.57 6.99 3.25
N ASP A 80 11.21 7.28 2.11
CA ASP A 80 12.25 6.44 1.53
C ASP A 80 11.79 4.97 1.49
N ASP A 81 12.50 4.05 2.14
CA ASP A 81 12.16 2.62 2.25
C ASP A 81 12.09 2.15 3.72
N ASN A 82 11.65 3.04 4.62
CA ASN A 82 11.66 2.76 6.06
C ASN A 82 10.60 1.77 6.56
N LEU A 83 9.77 1.25 5.65
CA LEU A 83 8.94 0.06 5.83
C LEU A 83 9.17 -0.83 4.61
N ARG A 84 9.92 -1.92 4.76
CA ARG A 84 10.34 -2.74 3.61
C ARG A 84 10.38 -4.22 3.91
N CYS A 85 10.24 -5.01 2.86
CA CYS A 85 10.50 -6.44 2.86
C CYS A 85 11.97 -6.73 2.54
N PHE A 86 12.51 -7.80 3.12
CA PHE A 86 13.86 -8.26 2.80
C PHE A 86 13.98 -8.76 1.35
N ASP A 87 12.99 -9.51 0.87
CA ASP A 87 12.98 -10.08 -0.49
C ASP A 87 11.55 -10.22 -1.07
N ASN A 88 11.48 -10.70 -2.31
CA ASN A 88 10.23 -10.88 -3.05
C ASN A 88 9.35 -12.04 -2.53
N ALA A 89 9.84 -12.88 -1.61
CA ALA A 89 9.05 -13.92 -0.95
C ALA A 89 8.39 -13.43 0.34
N THR A 90 8.66 -12.19 0.74
CA THR A 90 8.23 -11.58 1.99
C THR A 90 7.03 -10.65 1.74
N SER A 91 6.10 -10.56 2.70
CA SER A 91 4.87 -9.76 2.52
C SER A 91 4.51 -8.90 3.73
N ILE A 92 3.79 -7.81 3.46
CA ILE A 92 3.14 -6.97 4.45
C ILE A 92 1.63 -7.05 4.24
N VAL A 93 0.88 -7.29 5.30
CA VAL A 93 -0.59 -7.19 5.33
C VAL A 93 -0.95 -5.91 6.07
N SER A 94 -1.57 -4.95 5.39
CA SER A 94 -2.25 -3.82 6.03
C SER A 94 -3.69 -4.22 6.29
N LYS A 95 -4.06 -4.32 7.56
CA LYS A 95 -5.39 -4.72 8.01
C LYS A 95 -5.99 -3.63 8.88
N ASN A 96 -7.08 -3.01 8.43
CA ASN A 96 -7.72 -1.88 9.13
C ASN A 96 -6.70 -0.81 9.61
N SER A 97 -5.82 -0.38 8.71
CA SER A 97 -4.62 0.39 9.06
C SER A 97 -4.42 1.62 8.16
N GLU A 98 -3.74 2.64 8.69
CA GLU A 98 -3.41 3.87 7.98
C GLU A 98 -1.90 4.03 7.85
N LEU A 99 -1.43 4.20 6.61
CA LEU A 99 -0.06 4.44 6.22
C LEU A 99 0.10 5.92 5.83
N VAL A 100 0.70 6.73 6.72
CA VAL A 100 0.85 8.18 6.53
C VAL A 100 2.22 8.55 6.01
N LEU A 101 2.23 9.06 4.78
CA LEU A 101 3.40 9.57 4.07
C LEU A 101 3.88 10.89 4.68
N SER A 102 5.15 10.94 5.04
CA SER A 102 5.86 12.16 5.48
C SER A 102 6.73 12.78 4.37
N HIS A 103 7.27 11.93 3.50
CA HIS A 103 7.92 12.28 2.24
C HIS A 103 7.55 11.21 1.20
N ASN A 104 8.22 11.21 0.05
CA ASN A 104 8.06 10.13 -0.92
C ASN A 104 8.54 8.81 -0.29
N PHE A 105 7.74 7.78 -0.42
CA PHE A 105 7.99 6.43 0.06
C PHE A 105 8.02 5.46 -1.12
N THR A 106 8.92 4.50 -1.11
CA THR A 106 9.10 3.49 -2.17
C THR A 106 8.98 2.10 -1.57
N PHE A 107 8.04 1.32 -2.09
CA PHE A 107 7.91 -0.10 -1.82
C PHE A 107 8.46 -0.91 -2.99
N SER A 108 9.70 -1.36 -2.89
CA SER A 108 10.47 -1.94 -4.00
C SER A 108 10.55 -3.46 -4.03
N THR A 109 10.07 -4.14 -2.99
CA THR A 109 10.36 -5.56 -2.78
C THR A 109 9.23 -6.20 -1.97
N GLY A 110 8.87 -7.43 -2.33
CA GLY A 110 7.79 -8.17 -1.65
C GLY A 110 6.40 -7.73 -2.09
N SER A 111 5.38 -8.25 -1.42
CA SER A 111 3.96 -7.94 -1.70
C SER A 111 3.30 -7.17 -0.56
N PHE A 112 2.26 -6.42 -0.93
CA PHE A 112 1.33 -5.77 -0.01
C PHE A 112 -0.06 -6.42 -0.16
N LEU A 113 -0.65 -6.83 0.95
CA LEU A 113 -2.04 -7.29 1.01
C LEU A 113 -2.85 -6.26 1.78
N PHE A 114 -3.97 -5.81 1.21
CA PHE A 114 -4.87 -4.85 1.85
C PHE A 114 -6.14 -5.58 2.30
N GLU A 115 -6.31 -5.70 3.62
CA GLU A 115 -7.46 -6.30 4.28
C GLU A 115 -8.28 -5.25 5.05
N ASP A 116 -9.59 -5.48 5.11
CA ASP A 116 -10.56 -4.57 5.72
C ASP A 116 -10.43 -3.14 5.14
N ASP A 117 -10.31 -2.12 5.98
CA ASP A 117 -10.13 -0.73 5.55
C ASP A 117 -8.66 -0.28 5.68
N SER A 118 -7.94 -0.25 4.55
CA SER A 118 -6.57 0.26 4.50
C SER A 118 -6.52 1.64 3.86
N ILE A 119 -5.70 2.54 4.41
CA ILE A 119 -5.59 3.92 3.96
C ILE A 119 -4.12 4.27 3.69
N ILE A 120 -3.85 4.89 2.54
CA ILE A 120 -2.61 5.61 2.27
C ILE A 120 -2.96 7.11 2.24
N SER A 121 -2.32 7.88 3.12
CA SER A 121 -2.60 9.31 3.29
C SER A 121 -1.33 10.16 3.39
N GLY A 122 -1.50 11.47 3.39
CA GLY A 122 -0.41 12.45 3.26
C GLY A 122 -0.37 13.07 1.87
N THR A 123 0.50 14.06 1.66
CA THR A 123 0.54 14.85 0.41
C THR A 123 1.71 14.47 -0.50
N ASN A 124 2.31 13.30 -0.27
CA ASN A 124 3.51 12.84 -0.97
C ASN A 124 3.22 11.61 -1.83
N GLN A 125 4.26 11.03 -2.44
CA GLN A 125 4.13 9.87 -3.30
C GLN A 125 4.35 8.56 -2.54
N PHE A 126 3.46 7.59 -2.77
CA PHE A 126 3.72 6.17 -2.53
C PHE A 126 4.11 5.55 -3.88
N VAL A 127 5.36 5.15 -4.04
CA VAL A 127 5.89 4.52 -5.26
C VAL A 127 5.89 3.01 -5.08
N TYR A 128 4.99 2.34 -5.80
CA TYR A 128 4.98 0.89 -5.90
C TYR A 128 5.94 0.45 -7.01
N SER A 129 7.16 0.06 -6.63
CA SER A 129 8.19 -0.39 -7.57
C SER A 129 8.54 -1.87 -7.47
N SER A 130 7.86 -2.60 -6.58
CA SER A 130 7.98 -4.06 -6.48
C SER A 130 7.56 -4.76 -7.76
N THR A 131 8.27 -5.85 -8.07
CA THR A 131 7.97 -6.75 -9.19
C THR A 131 6.98 -7.86 -8.83
N VAL A 132 6.51 -7.88 -7.58
CA VAL A 132 5.57 -8.88 -7.05
C VAL A 132 4.17 -8.29 -7.03
N GLY A 133 3.14 -9.11 -7.13
CA GLY A 133 1.75 -8.65 -7.06
C GLY A 133 1.34 -8.28 -5.64
N SER A 134 0.53 -7.23 -5.52
CA SER A 134 -0.21 -6.82 -4.33
C SER A 134 -1.70 -6.93 -4.61
N THR A 135 -2.47 -7.20 -3.55
CA THR A 135 -3.88 -7.56 -3.68
C THR A 135 -4.71 -6.76 -2.68
N ILE A 136 -5.85 -6.27 -3.15
CA ILE A 136 -6.93 -5.78 -2.30
C ILE A 136 -7.87 -6.97 -2.11
N SER A 137 -8.01 -7.43 -0.88
CA SER A 137 -8.76 -8.65 -0.56
C SER A 137 -10.27 -8.48 -0.80
N SER A 138 -10.99 -9.60 -0.81
CA SER A 138 -12.45 -9.63 -0.86
C SER A 138 -13.03 -8.82 0.30
N GLY A 139 -14.07 -8.03 0.02
CA GLY A 139 -14.75 -7.15 0.96
C GLY A 139 -13.89 -6.03 1.55
N SER A 140 -12.69 -5.81 1.01
CA SER A 140 -11.71 -4.85 1.54
C SER A 140 -11.57 -3.63 0.65
N ARG A 141 -11.05 -2.55 1.23
CA ARG A 141 -10.85 -1.27 0.56
C ARG A 141 -9.44 -0.74 0.78
N LEU A 142 -8.79 -0.34 -0.30
CA LEU A 142 -7.65 0.56 -0.28
C LEU A 142 -8.10 1.97 -0.61
N LEU A 143 -8.01 2.88 0.35
CA LEU A 143 -8.27 4.31 0.18
C LEU A 143 -6.96 5.08 -0.02
N LEU A 144 -6.89 5.82 -1.12
CA LEU A 144 -5.88 6.84 -1.39
C LEU A 144 -6.50 8.22 -1.10
N ASP A 145 -5.94 8.97 -0.14
CA ASP A 145 -6.56 10.21 0.36
C ASP A 145 -5.54 11.38 0.45
N HIS A 146 -6.04 12.57 0.77
CA HIS A 146 -5.27 13.77 1.16
C HIS A 146 -4.31 14.33 0.10
N ASN A 147 -4.67 14.28 -1.19
CA ASN A 147 -3.80 14.70 -2.30
C ASN A 147 -2.49 13.91 -2.39
N SER A 148 -2.47 12.67 -1.88
CA SER A 148 -1.38 11.73 -2.14
C SER A 148 -1.33 11.36 -3.63
N THR A 149 -0.16 10.90 -4.06
CA THR A 149 0.02 10.23 -5.35
C THR A 149 0.42 8.79 -5.11
N PHE A 150 -0.34 7.84 -5.63
CA PHE A 150 0.11 6.45 -5.74
C PHE A 150 0.71 6.26 -7.13
N SER A 151 2.02 6.00 -7.21
CA SER A 151 2.73 5.75 -8.47
C SER A 151 2.92 4.25 -8.67
N TYR A 152 2.30 3.70 -9.70
CA TYR A 152 2.53 2.36 -10.20
C TYR A 152 3.74 2.37 -11.14
N ASP A 153 4.88 1.88 -10.67
CA ASP A 153 6.15 1.90 -11.39
C ASP A 153 7.01 0.64 -11.11
N PRO A 154 6.51 -0.57 -11.41
CA PRO A 154 7.24 -1.81 -11.15
C PRO A 154 8.57 -1.83 -11.92
N ASN A 155 9.68 -1.84 -11.17
CA ASN A 155 10.99 -1.52 -11.71
C ASN A 155 11.49 -2.64 -12.65
N GLY A 156 11.84 -2.26 -13.88
CA GLY A 156 12.54 -3.13 -14.82
C GLY A 156 11.68 -4.21 -15.47
N ILE A 157 10.34 -4.16 -15.30
CA ILE A 157 9.41 -5.12 -15.91
C ILE A 157 8.18 -4.44 -16.50
N LEU A 158 7.68 -4.98 -17.61
CA LEU A 158 6.42 -4.56 -18.21
C LEU A 158 5.30 -5.47 -17.69
N LYS A 159 4.82 -5.14 -16.49
CA LYS A 159 3.68 -5.79 -15.85
C LYS A 159 2.67 -4.74 -15.47
N ASN A 160 1.44 -4.91 -15.91
CA ASN A 160 0.33 -3.99 -15.68
C ASN A 160 -0.69 -4.54 -14.67
N ASP A 161 -0.47 -5.74 -14.12
CA ASP A 161 -1.44 -6.49 -13.32
C ASP A 161 -1.00 -6.68 -11.84
N LEU A 162 -0.03 -5.90 -11.35
CA LEU A 162 0.54 -6.11 -10.02
C LEU A 162 -0.25 -5.44 -8.89
N ILE A 163 -1.22 -4.59 -9.18
CA ILE A 163 -2.25 -4.20 -8.20
C ILE A 163 -3.54 -4.88 -8.63
N SER A 164 -3.99 -5.84 -7.84
CA SER A 164 -5.08 -6.74 -8.20
C SER A 164 -6.23 -6.70 -7.21
N PHE A 165 -7.44 -6.93 -7.72
CA PHE A 165 -8.63 -7.17 -6.92
C PHE A 165 -8.83 -8.68 -6.77
N GLU A 166 -9.05 -9.15 -5.55
CA GLU A 166 -9.35 -10.57 -5.31
C GLU A 166 -10.66 -10.96 -6.03
N ASP A 167 -11.71 -10.16 -5.82
CA ASP A 167 -13.02 -10.31 -6.45
C ASP A 167 -13.74 -8.97 -6.70
N GLU A 168 -15.02 -9.05 -7.11
CA GLU A 168 -15.88 -7.89 -7.41
C GLU A 168 -16.15 -6.98 -6.20
N THR A 169 -15.93 -7.47 -4.97
CA THR A 169 -16.20 -6.73 -3.73
C THR A 169 -14.99 -5.94 -3.22
N SER A 170 -13.82 -6.13 -3.82
CA SER A 170 -12.61 -5.36 -3.53
C SER A 170 -12.72 -3.93 -4.09
N ILE A 171 -12.27 -2.93 -3.33
CA ILE A 171 -12.43 -1.51 -3.68
C ILE A 171 -11.07 -0.79 -3.69
N LEU A 172 -10.74 -0.14 -4.80
CA LEU A 172 -9.73 0.92 -4.85
C LEU A 172 -10.47 2.25 -4.82
N HIS A 173 -10.25 3.04 -3.78
CA HIS A 173 -10.95 4.29 -3.56
C HIS A 173 -10.00 5.47 -3.74
N LEU A 174 -10.26 6.30 -4.75
CA LEU A 174 -9.55 7.55 -5.01
C LEU A 174 -10.31 8.73 -4.40
N LYS A 175 -9.78 9.30 -3.33
CA LYS A 175 -10.36 10.47 -2.67
C LYS A 175 -9.44 11.67 -2.76
N ASN A 176 -9.77 12.62 -3.65
CA ASN A 176 -8.94 13.81 -3.90
C ASN A 176 -7.45 13.48 -4.05
N CYS A 177 -7.11 12.52 -4.93
CA CYS A 177 -5.76 11.97 -5.04
C CYS A 177 -5.38 11.73 -6.51
N THR A 178 -4.13 11.30 -6.72
CA THR A 178 -3.62 10.90 -8.03
C THR A 178 -3.16 9.45 -8.02
N MET A 179 -3.57 8.68 -9.02
CA MET A 179 -2.93 7.43 -9.40
C MET A 179 -2.11 7.69 -10.67
N HIS A 180 -0.80 7.59 -10.54
CA HIS A 180 0.17 7.78 -11.62
C HIS A 180 0.63 6.42 -12.14
N VAL A 181 0.65 6.23 -13.45
CA VAL A 181 1.01 4.99 -14.11
C VAL A 181 2.14 5.28 -15.09
N THR A 182 3.31 4.66 -14.88
CA THR A 182 4.44 4.83 -15.82
C THR A 182 4.20 4.05 -17.11
N ALA A 183 5.15 4.07 -18.04
CA ALA A 183 5.08 3.30 -19.27
C ALA A 183 5.07 1.76 -19.08
N THR A 184 4.92 1.25 -17.85
CA THR A 184 4.63 -0.17 -17.58
C THR A 184 3.16 -0.54 -17.83
N GLY A 185 2.26 0.46 -17.85
CA GLY A 185 0.81 0.28 -17.92
C GLY A 185 0.17 -0.18 -16.61
N LEU A 186 -1.15 -0.12 -16.54
CA LEU A 186 -1.97 -0.58 -15.42
C LEU A 186 -3.25 -1.20 -15.97
N GLN A 187 -3.60 -2.40 -15.53
CA GLN A 187 -4.83 -3.08 -15.85
C GLN A 187 -5.60 -3.41 -14.56
N LEU A 188 -6.84 -2.95 -14.49
CA LEU A 188 -7.74 -3.18 -13.37
C LEU A 188 -8.93 -4.02 -13.84
N THR A 189 -9.23 -5.10 -13.12
CA THR A 189 -10.29 -6.06 -13.47
C THR A 189 -11.14 -6.44 -12.25
N LYS A 190 -12.41 -6.81 -12.46
CA LYS A 190 -13.38 -7.26 -11.43
C LYS A 190 -13.90 -6.17 -10.49
N GLY A 191 -13.06 -5.67 -9.57
CA GLY A 191 -13.46 -4.90 -8.40
C GLY A 191 -14.10 -3.55 -8.70
N THR A 192 -14.12 -2.66 -7.70
CA THR A 192 -14.64 -1.29 -7.87
C THR A 192 -13.52 -0.26 -7.79
N LEU A 193 -13.43 0.59 -8.81
CA LEU A 193 -12.77 1.89 -8.73
C LEU A 193 -13.79 2.92 -8.24
N LEU A 194 -13.71 3.29 -6.96
CA LEU A 194 -14.56 4.31 -6.34
C LEU A 194 -13.86 5.66 -6.37
N VAL A 195 -14.59 6.73 -6.72
CA VAL A 195 -14.06 8.10 -6.76
C VAL A 195 -14.89 9.01 -5.87
N GLU A 196 -14.23 9.70 -4.95
CA GLU A 196 -14.80 10.75 -4.08
C GLU A 196 -14.01 12.05 -4.24
N GLY A 197 -14.70 13.18 -4.47
CA GLY A 197 -14.08 14.45 -4.83
C GLY A 197 -13.46 14.42 -6.22
N THR A 198 -12.16 14.71 -6.34
CA THR A 198 -11.44 14.66 -7.64
C THR A 198 -10.37 13.58 -7.65
N GLY A 199 -10.62 12.46 -8.33
CA GLY A 199 -9.63 11.43 -8.62
C GLY A 199 -8.92 11.72 -9.94
N ASN A 200 -7.59 11.61 -9.95
CA ASN A 200 -6.79 11.72 -11.17
C ASN A 200 -6.16 10.37 -11.49
N LEU A 201 -6.27 9.92 -12.73
CA LEU A 201 -5.62 8.73 -13.23
C LEU A 201 -4.81 9.10 -14.47
N THR A 202 -3.48 9.13 -14.33
CA THR A 202 -2.58 9.69 -15.34
C THR A 202 -1.58 8.64 -15.79
N GLY A 203 -1.49 8.37 -17.09
CA GLY A 203 -0.59 7.39 -17.69
C GLY A 203 0.44 8.00 -18.62
N GLU A 204 1.68 7.51 -18.57
CA GLU A 204 2.77 7.88 -19.48
C GLU A 204 2.80 7.06 -20.77
N GLY A 205 2.12 5.91 -20.79
CA GLY A 205 2.13 4.98 -21.91
C GLY A 205 1.59 5.55 -23.21
N ILE A 206 2.14 5.06 -24.33
CA ILE A 206 1.80 5.54 -25.69
C ILE A 206 1.08 4.48 -26.54
N ASN A 207 0.92 3.28 -26.00
CA ASN A 207 0.24 2.16 -26.63
C ASN A 207 -0.59 1.37 -25.61
N GLU A 208 -1.33 0.36 -26.08
CA GLU A 208 -2.25 -0.40 -25.25
C GLU A 208 -1.59 -1.16 -24.10
N ILE A 209 -0.40 -1.75 -24.31
CA ILE A 209 0.28 -2.53 -23.26
C ILE A 209 0.76 -1.62 -22.13
N GLU A 210 1.15 -0.39 -22.47
CA GLU A 210 1.61 0.64 -21.54
C GLU A 210 0.47 1.52 -21.01
N GLY A 211 -0.76 1.27 -21.45
CA GLY A 211 -1.91 2.09 -21.14
C GLY A 211 -2.55 1.78 -19.79
N ILE A 212 -3.54 2.59 -19.45
CA ILE A 212 -4.51 2.31 -18.40
C ILE A 212 -5.65 1.50 -19.03
N ILE A 213 -5.86 0.28 -18.54
CA ILE A 213 -6.81 -0.69 -19.07
C ILE A 213 -7.87 -1.01 -18.01
N PHE A 214 -9.15 -0.87 -18.36
CA PHE A 214 -10.26 -1.28 -17.51
C PHE A 214 -10.91 -2.53 -18.09
N GLY A 215 -10.90 -3.64 -17.35
CA GLY A 215 -11.37 -4.94 -17.81
C GLY A 215 -10.38 -5.69 -18.69
N ASP A 216 -10.77 -6.86 -19.19
CA ASP A 216 -9.93 -7.71 -20.05
C ASP A 216 -10.65 -8.28 -21.29
N GLY A 217 -11.89 -7.87 -21.55
CA GLY A 217 -12.73 -8.39 -22.61
C GLY A 217 -13.63 -9.55 -22.18
N THR A 218 -13.69 -9.87 -20.89
CA THR A 218 -14.58 -10.89 -20.32
C THR A 218 -15.45 -10.33 -19.22
N ALA A 219 -16.73 -10.72 -19.20
CA ALA A 219 -17.72 -10.22 -18.25
C ALA A 219 -17.34 -10.48 -16.78
N ALA A 220 -16.63 -11.57 -16.51
CA ALA A 220 -16.20 -11.93 -15.15
C ALA A 220 -15.11 -10.99 -14.60
N ASN A 221 -14.46 -10.22 -15.48
CA ASN A 221 -13.35 -9.34 -15.16
C ASN A 221 -13.65 -7.88 -15.48
N ASP A 222 -14.92 -7.54 -15.74
CA ASP A 222 -15.37 -6.15 -15.88
C ASP A 222 -15.06 -5.39 -14.58
N LEU A 223 -14.46 -4.21 -14.70
CA LEU A 223 -14.23 -3.30 -13.58
C LEU A 223 -15.47 -2.43 -13.35
N ASN A 224 -16.00 -2.39 -12.13
CA ASN A 224 -17.00 -1.39 -11.77
C ASN A 224 -16.33 -0.03 -11.54
N ILE A 225 -16.84 1.04 -12.16
CA ILE A 225 -16.35 2.42 -11.94
C ILE A 225 -17.49 3.22 -11.32
N ASP A 226 -17.33 3.59 -10.05
CA ASP A 226 -18.33 4.32 -9.27
C ASP A 226 -17.87 5.75 -9.01
N ILE A 227 -18.63 6.71 -9.55
CA ILE A 227 -18.36 8.16 -9.45
C ILE A 227 -19.68 8.82 -9.06
N SER A 228 -19.73 9.41 -7.86
CA SER A 228 -20.95 10.11 -7.42
C SER A 228 -21.18 11.41 -8.22
N PRO A 229 -22.42 11.94 -8.30
CA PRO A 229 -22.75 13.08 -9.18
C PRO A 229 -21.97 14.38 -8.94
N ALA A 230 -21.36 14.54 -7.76
CA ALA A 230 -20.56 15.72 -7.41
C ALA A 230 -19.05 15.50 -7.63
N ASP A 231 -18.64 14.29 -7.97
CA ASP A 231 -17.25 13.86 -8.04
C ASP A 231 -16.76 13.80 -9.49
N ASN A 232 -15.43 13.81 -9.67
CA ASN A 232 -14.79 13.84 -10.97
C ASN A 232 -13.65 12.83 -11.04
N LEU A 233 -13.67 12.00 -12.08
CA LEU A 233 -12.50 11.22 -12.49
C LEU A 233 -11.87 11.89 -13.71
N ILE A 234 -10.66 12.41 -13.55
CA ILE A 234 -9.87 12.98 -14.63
C ILE A 234 -8.89 11.91 -15.10
N VAL A 235 -9.00 11.49 -16.36
CA VAL A 235 -8.12 10.48 -16.95
C VAL A 235 -7.28 11.10 -18.06
N SER A 236 -5.96 10.86 -18.04
CA SER A 236 -5.02 11.28 -19.09
C SER A 236 -4.02 10.17 -19.43
N GLY A 237 -3.55 10.13 -20.67
CA GLY A 237 -2.67 9.08 -21.20
C GLY A 237 -3.38 8.16 -22.21
N TYR A 238 -2.76 7.03 -22.53
CA TYR A 238 -3.38 5.98 -23.37
C TYR A 238 -4.35 5.15 -22.51
N VAL A 239 -5.65 5.23 -22.80
CA VAL A 239 -6.71 4.58 -22.01
C VAL A 239 -7.49 3.60 -22.88
N VAL A 240 -7.74 2.41 -22.34
CA VAL A 240 -8.46 1.34 -23.03
C VAL A 240 -9.58 0.82 -22.13
N TYR A 241 -10.80 0.85 -22.65
CA TYR A 241 -11.96 0.25 -22.00
C TYR A 241 -12.26 -1.12 -22.62
N LYS A 242 -12.17 -2.17 -21.80
CA LYS A 242 -12.34 -3.59 -22.15
C LYS A 242 -13.40 -4.28 -21.33
N ASN A 243 -14.19 -3.58 -20.52
CA ASN A 243 -15.39 -4.18 -19.98
C ASN A 243 -16.35 -4.53 -21.13
N VAL A 244 -17.16 -5.57 -20.95
CA VAL A 244 -18.10 -6.04 -21.97
C VAL A 244 -19.57 -5.80 -21.63
N ASN A 245 -19.86 -5.31 -20.42
CA ASN A 245 -21.20 -4.92 -19.98
C ASN A 245 -21.31 -3.43 -19.62
#